data_AF-A0A963PTN7-F1
#
_entry.id   AF-A0A963PTN7-F1
#
_cell.length_a   1.000
_cell.length_b   1.000
_cell.length_c   1.000
_cell.angle_alpha   90.00
_cell.angle_beta   90.00
_cell.angle_gamma   90.00
#
_symmetry.space_group_name_H-M   'P 1'
#
loop_
_entity.id
_entity.type
_entity.pdbx_description
1 polymer ?
#
loop_
_entity_poly.entity_id
_entity_poly.type
_entity_poly.pdbx_seq_one_letter_code
_entity_poly.pdbx_strand_id
1 'polypeptide(L)'
;MHLSPFFHQLRSAYVAEIEDLSQDSEGGFVLQQRLAQRRGELEFLVHMLELSPEMVAVVFHKAFAFGQPLVIEQMLGCESEELPDWDDIAGTITIAPWAQPMVRTIRAQPAGDWFMTVAAGAEYMLGMSGRSLSQQHADDDA
;
A
#
# COMPACT_ATOMS: atom_id res chain seq x y z
N MET A 1 -3.69 -14.96 -11.03
CA MET A 1 -4.15 -14.12 -9.91
C MET A 1 -5.41 -13.40 -10.35
N HIS A 2 -6.49 -13.49 -9.57
CA HIS A 2 -7.74 -12.78 -9.85
C HIS A 2 -7.76 -11.52 -8.97
N LEU A 3 -7.90 -10.36 -9.60
CA LEU A 3 -7.94 -9.08 -8.91
C LEU A 3 -9.36 -8.53 -9.00
N SER A 4 -9.95 -8.17 -7.87
CA SER A 4 -11.27 -7.53 -7.88
C SER A 4 -11.20 -6.16 -8.59
N PRO A 5 -12.31 -5.71 -9.20
CA PRO A 5 -12.48 -4.35 -9.69
C PRO A 5 -11.99 -3.27 -8.70
N PHE A 6 -12.32 -3.42 -7.41
CA PHE A 6 -11.85 -2.54 -6.35
C PHE A 6 -10.32 -2.45 -6.30
N PHE A 7 -9.62 -3.59 -6.18
CA PHE A 7 -8.16 -3.57 -6.11
C PHE A 7 -7.50 -3.20 -7.44
N HIS A 8 -8.15 -3.44 -8.58
CA HIS A 8 -7.64 -2.97 -9.87
C HIS A 8 -7.60 -1.44 -9.93
N GLN A 9 -8.66 -0.77 -9.47
CA GLN A 9 -8.72 0.69 -9.38
C GLN A 9 -7.75 1.21 -8.32
N LEU A 10 -7.74 0.60 -7.14
CA LEU A 10 -6.83 0.98 -6.05
C LEU A 10 -5.37 0.91 -6.49
N ARG A 11 -4.96 -0.17 -7.18
CA ARG A 11 -3.59 -0.31 -7.70
C ARG A 11 -3.22 0.86 -8.62
N SER A 12 -4.11 1.19 -9.55
CA SER A 12 -3.85 2.27 -10.51
C SER A 12 -3.70 3.62 -9.79
N ALA A 13 -4.58 3.90 -8.84
CA ALA A 13 -4.56 5.14 -8.08
C ALA A 13 -3.33 5.22 -7.17
N TYR A 14 -2.97 4.13 -6.50
CA TYR A 14 -1.79 4.04 -5.64
C TYR A 14 -0.48 4.21 -6.42
N VAL A 15 -0.34 3.58 -7.60
CA VAL A 15 0.82 3.77 -8.46
C VAL A 15 0.95 5.23 -8.89
N ALA A 16 -0.15 5.86 -9.31
CA ALA A 16 -0.16 7.26 -9.71
C ALA A 16 0.27 8.19 -8.55
N GLU A 17 -0.19 7.93 -7.32
CA GLU A 17 0.24 8.69 -6.13
C GLU A 17 1.74 8.52 -5.85
N ILE A 18 2.28 7.31 -5.95
CA ILE A 18 3.73 7.09 -5.75
C ILE A 18 4.53 7.78 -6.85
N GLU A 19 4.07 7.75 -8.11
CA GLU A 19 4.71 8.47 -9.22
C GLU A 19 4.69 9.98 -9.02
N ASP A 20 3.55 10.56 -8.62
CA ASP A 20 3.42 11.98 -8.30
C ASP A 20 4.37 12.40 -7.16
N LEU A 21 4.47 11.58 -6.11
CA LEU A 21 5.40 11.83 -5.01
C LEU A 21 6.87 11.65 -5.41
N SER A 22 7.16 10.90 -6.48
CA SER A 22 8.53 10.58 -6.87
C SER A 22 9.24 11.71 -7.59
N GLN A 23 8.50 12.54 -8.33
CA GLN A 23 9.06 13.58 -9.20
C GLN A 23 8.81 14.96 -8.61
N ASP A 24 9.86 15.78 -8.58
CA ASP A 24 9.69 17.21 -8.43
C ASP A 24 9.47 17.90 -9.78
N SER A 25 8.97 19.14 -9.75
CA SER A 25 8.74 19.97 -10.94
C SER A 25 10.04 20.24 -11.73
N GLU A 26 11.19 20.08 -11.09
CA GLU A 26 12.53 20.22 -11.68
C GLU A 26 13.12 18.86 -12.14
N GLY A 27 12.38 17.75 -12.04
CA GLY A 27 12.83 16.40 -12.40
C GLY A 27 13.69 15.71 -11.34
N GLY A 28 13.77 16.27 -10.13
CA GLY A 28 14.49 15.68 -9.00
C GLY A 28 13.72 14.53 -8.34
N PHE A 29 14.43 13.46 -7.92
CA PHE A 29 13.83 12.36 -7.18
C PHE A 29 13.66 12.72 -5.70
N VAL A 30 12.44 13.06 -5.30
CA VAL A 30 12.11 13.58 -3.94
C VAL A 30 11.21 12.65 -3.12
N LEU A 31 11.02 11.40 -3.58
CA LEU A 31 10.08 10.45 -2.98
C LEU A 31 10.25 10.31 -1.46
N GLN A 32 11.47 10.10 -0.98
CA GLN A 32 11.72 9.88 0.45
C GLN A 32 11.34 11.11 1.30
N GLN A 33 11.61 12.31 0.79
CA GLN A 33 11.26 13.56 1.48
C GLN A 33 9.74 13.74 1.55
N ARG A 34 9.04 13.54 0.43
CA ARG A 34 7.58 13.66 0.39
C ARG A 34 6.89 12.58 1.23
N LEU A 35 7.40 11.35 1.23
CA LEU A 35 6.92 10.30 2.13
C LEU A 35 7.11 10.66 3.60
N ALA A 36 8.27 11.22 3.98
CA ALA A 36 8.50 11.68 5.34
C ALA A 36 7.52 12.79 5.74
N GLN A 37 7.21 13.72 4.83
CA GLN A 37 6.20 14.74 5.05
C GLN A 37 4.80 14.13 5.25
N ARG A 38 4.35 13.24 4.36
CA ARG A 38 3.05 12.55 4.49
C ARG A 38 2.93 11.79 5.82
N ARG A 39 4.01 11.14 6.26
CA ARG A 39 4.06 10.46 7.57
C ARG A 39 3.95 11.43 8.75
N GLY A 40 4.50 12.64 8.62
CA GLY A 40 4.34 13.72 9.60
C GLY A 40 2.93 14.31 9.65
N GLU A 41 2.21 14.25 8.52
CA GLU A 41 0.83 14.73 8.37
C GLU A 41 -0.22 13.64 8.64
N LEU A 42 0.17 12.51 9.23
CA LEU A 42 -0.72 11.36 9.40
C LEU A 42 -2.00 11.69 10.17
N GLU A 43 -1.93 12.54 11.20
CA GLU A 43 -3.10 12.96 11.98
C GLU A 43 -4.16 13.70 11.16
N PHE A 44 -3.77 14.29 10.03
CA PHE A 44 -4.72 14.89 9.08
C PHE A 44 -5.19 13.84 8.06
N LEU A 45 -4.27 13.02 7.57
CA LEU A 45 -4.57 11.99 6.55
C LEU A 45 -5.54 10.91 7.06
N VAL A 46 -5.62 10.65 8.36
CA VAL A 46 -6.59 9.70 8.92
C VAL A 46 -8.06 10.05 8.63
N HIS A 47 -8.36 11.30 8.29
CA HIS A 47 -9.72 11.69 7.86
C HIS A 47 -10.05 11.25 6.43
N MET A 48 -9.05 10.83 5.65
CA MET A 48 -9.17 10.42 4.25
C MET A 48 -9.16 8.89 4.06
N LEU A 49 -9.14 8.10 5.15
CA LEU A 49 -9.01 6.64 5.07
C LEU A 49 -10.07 6.01 4.17
N GLU A 50 -11.34 6.45 4.26
CA GLU A 50 -12.45 5.90 3.45
C GLU A 50 -12.61 6.61 2.09
N LEU A 51 -12.26 7.90 2.01
CA LEU A 51 -12.48 8.74 0.83
C LEU A 51 -11.41 8.56 -0.24
N SER A 52 -10.15 8.43 0.18
CA SER A 52 -8.99 8.31 -0.71
C SER A 52 -7.92 7.46 -0.03
N PRO A 53 -8.17 6.15 0.16
CA PRO A 53 -7.26 5.24 0.85
C PRO A 53 -5.88 5.18 0.18
N GLU A 54 -5.79 5.30 -1.14
CA GLU A 54 -4.54 5.29 -1.90
C GLU A 54 -3.58 6.40 -1.47
N MET A 55 -4.10 7.59 -1.17
CA MET A 55 -3.30 8.75 -0.77
C MET A 55 -2.70 8.54 0.62
N VAL A 56 -3.45 7.88 1.51
CA VAL A 56 -2.97 7.60 2.87
C VAL A 56 -2.05 6.37 2.87
N ALA A 57 -2.30 5.39 2.00
CA ALA A 57 -1.52 4.15 1.94
C ALA A 57 -0.02 4.40 1.65
N VAL A 58 0.32 5.51 1.01
CA VAL A 58 1.72 5.90 0.75
C VAL A 58 2.55 6.03 2.03
N VAL A 59 1.94 6.34 3.18
CA VAL A 59 2.67 6.44 4.46
C VAL A 59 3.34 5.12 4.84
N PHE A 60 2.76 4.01 4.40
CA PHE A 60 3.25 2.64 4.59
C PHE A 60 4.08 2.11 3.42
N HIS A 61 4.46 2.96 2.47
CA HIS A 61 5.35 2.53 1.40
C HIS A 61 6.65 1.94 1.97
N LYS A 62 6.96 0.69 1.59
CA LYS A 62 8.04 -0.17 2.09
C LYS A 62 7.95 -0.56 3.57
N ALA A 63 6.77 -0.44 4.19
CA ALA A 63 6.56 -0.83 5.58
C ALA A 63 6.20 -2.31 5.74
N PHE A 64 5.63 -2.93 4.71
CA PHE A 64 5.12 -4.31 4.78
C PHE A 64 6.09 -5.31 4.15
N ALA A 65 6.30 -6.43 4.84
CA ALA A 65 6.96 -7.62 4.31
C ALA A 65 6.02 -8.82 4.43
N PHE A 66 5.78 -9.49 3.32
CA PHE A 66 4.74 -10.52 3.21
C PHE A 66 5.34 -11.92 3.37
N GLY A 67 4.97 -12.61 4.45
CA GLY A 67 5.44 -13.97 4.74
C GLY A 67 4.61 -15.06 4.07
N GLN A 68 3.31 -14.82 3.84
CA GLN A 68 2.41 -15.75 3.16
C GLN A 68 1.68 -15.07 1.99
N PRO A 69 2.30 -15.00 0.80
CA PRO A 69 1.76 -14.33 -0.37
C PRO A 69 0.34 -14.80 -0.76
N LEU A 70 0.06 -16.11 -0.61
CA LEU A 70 -1.22 -16.71 -0.98
C LEU A 70 -2.42 -16.12 -0.22
N VAL A 71 -2.25 -15.77 1.05
CA VAL A 71 -3.32 -15.16 1.87
C VAL A 71 -3.69 -13.78 1.31
N ILE A 72 -2.68 -13.00 0.94
CA ILE A 72 -2.88 -11.67 0.33
C ILE A 72 -3.48 -11.81 -1.06
N GLU A 73 -3.06 -12.79 -1.85
CA GLU A 73 -3.64 -13.02 -3.18
C GLU A 73 -5.12 -13.41 -3.14
N GLN A 74 -5.55 -14.18 -2.13
CA GLN A 74 -6.97 -14.49 -1.92
C GLN A 74 -7.76 -13.24 -1.53
N MET A 75 -7.23 -12.44 -0.59
CA MET A 75 -7.82 -11.17 -0.17
C MET A 75 -7.99 -10.20 -1.36
N LEU A 76 -7.04 -10.17 -2.29
CA LEU A 76 -7.10 -9.32 -3.49
C LEU A 76 -8.21 -9.72 -4.48
N GLY A 77 -8.81 -10.90 -4.32
CA GLY A 77 -10.01 -11.31 -5.05
C GLY A 77 -11.32 -10.79 -4.48
N CYS A 78 -11.31 -10.26 -3.25
CA CYS A 78 -12.50 -9.75 -2.56
C CYS A 78 -12.82 -8.29 -2.94
N GLU A 79 -14.10 -7.93 -2.90
CA GLU A 79 -14.53 -6.52 -2.97
C GLU A 79 -14.31 -5.80 -1.62
N SER A 80 -14.42 -4.47 -1.62
CA SER A 80 -14.15 -3.65 -0.42
C SER A 80 -14.99 -3.99 0.80
N GLU A 81 -16.23 -4.48 0.60
CA GLU A 81 -17.18 -4.87 1.66
C GLU A 81 -16.95 -6.31 2.17
N GLU A 82 -16.19 -7.11 1.42
CA GLU A 82 -15.92 -8.52 1.71
C GLU A 82 -14.49 -8.76 2.20
N LEU A 83 -13.77 -7.69 2.52
CA LEU A 83 -12.38 -7.79 3.00
C LEU A 83 -12.34 -8.49 4.36
N PRO A 84 -11.34 -9.36 4.59
CA PRO A 84 -11.10 -9.94 5.90
C PRO A 84 -10.67 -8.87 6.90
N ASP A 85 -10.93 -9.15 8.18
CA ASP A 85 -10.45 -8.31 9.27
C ASP A 85 -8.92 -8.27 9.28
N TRP A 86 -8.37 -7.11 9.66
CA TRP A 86 -6.92 -6.92 9.70
C TRP A 86 -6.22 -7.98 10.56
N ASP A 87 -6.82 -8.35 11.71
CA ASP A 87 -6.21 -9.29 12.64
C ASP A 87 -6.10 -10.73 12.07
N ASP A 88 -6.90 -11.08 11.06
CA ASP A 88 -6.82 -12.39 10.37
C ASP A 88 -5.60 -12.49 9.44
N ILE A 89 -5.19 -11.36 8.86
CA ILE A 89 -4.06 -11.31 7.90
C ILE A 89 -2.77 -10.76 8.51
N ALA A 90 -2.86 -9.95 9.58
CA ALA A 90 -1.73 -9.28 10.22
C ALA A 90 -0.64 -10.27 10.67
N GLY A 91 -1.03 -11.48 11.11
CA GLY A 91 -0.08 -12.54 11.49
C GLY A 91 0.82 -13.02 10.34
N THR A 92 0.44 -12.75 9.09
CA THR A 92 1.21 -13.12 7.89
C THR A 92 2.07 -11.98 7.34
N ILE A 93 1.92 -10.76 7.90
CA ILE A 93 2.57 -9.54 7.44
C ILE A 93 3.51 -9.04 8.53
N THR A 94 4.79 -8.93 8.21
CA THR A 94 5.75 -8.24 9.09
C THR A 94 5.73 -6.74 8.77
N ILE A 95 5.40 -5.92 9.76
CA ILE A 95 5.42 -4.46 9.63
C ILE A 95 6.73 -3.92 10.20
N ALA A 96 7.39 -3.03 9.46
CA ALA A 96 8.62 -2.40 9.88
C ALA A 96 8.46 -1.65 11.21
N PRO A 97 9.46 -1.68 12.13
CA PRO A 97 9.33 -1.06 13.46
C PRO A 97 8.99 0.43 13.44
N TRP A 98 9.50 1.16 12.44
CA TRP A 98 9.22 2.59 12.27
C TRP A 98 7.76 2.90 11.91
N ALA A 99 7.04 1.93 11.33
CA ALA A 99 5.65 2.07 10.92
C ALA A 99 4.65 1.69 12.02
N GLN A 100 5.10 1.01 13.08
CA GLN A 100 4.25 0.58 14.20
C GLN A 100 3.47 1.72 14.88
N PRO A 101 4.05 2.92 15.12
CA PRO A 101 3.28 4.04 15.67
C PRO A 101 2.12 4.45 14.75
N MET A 102 2.33 4.45 13.44
CA MET A 102 1.31 4.83 12.45
C MET A 102 0.19 3.81 12.38
N VAL A 103 0.51 2.50 12.45
CA VAL A 103 -0.49 1.44 12.57
C VAL A 103 -1.39 1.68 13.77
N ARG A 104 -0.83 2.04 14.94
CA ARG A 104 -1.63 2.34 16.13
C ARG A 104 -2.55 3.55 15.93
N THR A 105 -2.04 4.62 15.31
CA THR A 105 -2.83 5.83 15.02
C THR A 105 -4.00 5.53 14.07
N ILE A 106 -3.76 4.72 13.04
CA ILE A 106 -4.78 4.37 12.06
C ILE A 106 -5.79 3.39 12.64
N ARG A 107 -5.35 2.33 13.33
CA ARG A 107 -6.25 1.37 14.00
C ARG A 107 -7.11 1.99 15.11
N ALA A 108 -6.74 3.16 15.63
CA ALA A 108 -7.59 3.91 16.55
C ALA A 108 -8.83 4.54 15.86
N GLN A 109 -8.84 4.62 14.53
CA GLN A 109 -9.96 5.13 13.75
C GLN A 109 -10.99 4.03 13.45
N PRO A 110 -12.29 4.36 13.28
CA PRO A 110 -13.32 3.38 12.95
C PRO A 110 -13.03 2.58 11.68
N ALA A 111 -12.49 3.22 10.65
CA ALA A 111 -12.12 2.58 9.38
C ALA A 111 -10.67 2.03 9.37
N GLY A 112 -10.00 2.01 10.53
CA GLY A 112 -8.58 1.70 10.64
C GLY A 112 -8.23 0.28 10.19
N ASP A 113 -8.98 -0.72 10.65
CA ASP A 113 -8.71 -2.12 10.33
C ASP A 113 -8.97 -2.42 8.85
N TRP A 114 -10.09 -1.93 8.31
CA TRP A 114 -10.37 -2.00 6.87
C TRP A 114 -9.25 -1.36 6.05
N PHE A 115 -8.82 -0.16 6.44
CA PHE A 115 -7.76 0.56 5.74
C PHE A 115 -6.43 -0.20 5.78
N MET A 116 -6.08 -0.82 6.92
CA MET A 116 -4.83 -1.58 7.03
C MET A 116 -4.80 -2.74 6.02
N THR A 117 -5.94 -3.42 5.83
CA THR A 117 -6.09 -4.47 4.81
C THR A 117 -5.94 -3.90 3.40
N VAL A 118 -6.57 -2.78 3.10
CA VAL A 118 -6.48 -2.07 1.81
C VAL A 118 -5.04 -1.63 1.50
N ALA A 119 -4.37 -1.00 2.47
CA ALA A 119 -2.99 -0.51 2.33
C ALA A 119 -1.98 -1.65 2.13
N ALA A 120 -2.16 -2.77 2.85
CA ALA A 120 -1.35 -3.97 2.64
C ALA A 120 -1.53 -4.56 1.23
N GLY A 121 -2.77 -4.61 0.73
CA GLY A 121 -3.07 -5.02 -0.64
C GLY A 121 -2.42 -4.13 -1.69
N ALA A 122 -2.51 -2.80 -1.52
CA ALA A 122 -1.87 -1.82 -2.41
C ALA A 122 -0.35 -2.00 -2.49
N GLU A 123 0.33 -2.12 -1.35
CA GLU A 123 1.79 -2.31 -1.29
C GLU A 123 2.21 -3.67 -1.88
N TYR A 124 1.45 -4.74 -1.62
CA TYR A 124 1.72 -6.05 -2.21
C TYR A 124 1.67 -5.99 -3.75
N MET A 125 0.65 -5.33 -4.30
CA MET A 125 0.51 -5.14 -5.74
C MET A 125 1.64 -4.31 -6.35
N LEU A 126 2.08 -3.25 -5.67
CA LEU A 126 3.22 -2.45 -6.12
C LEU A 126 4.52 -3.27 -6.15
N GLY A 127 4.75 -4.08 -5.10
CA GLY A 127 5.90 -4.98 -5.02
C GLY A 127 5.94 -6.05 -6.13
N MET A 128 4.77 -6.54 -6.56
CA MET A 128 4.66 -7.45 -7.70
C MET A 128 4.98 -6.76 -9.03
N SER A 129 4.51 -5.52 -9.25
CA SER A 129 4.83 -4.74 -10.46
C SER A 129 6.34 -4.50 -10.59
N GLY A 130 7.02 -4.24 -9.47
CA GLY A 130 8.48 -4.11 -9.43
C GLY A 130 9.23 -5.41 -9.81
N ARG A 131 8.68 -6.58 -9.44
CA ARG A 131 9.19 -7.89 -9.89
C ARG A 131 8.91 -8.14 -11.38
N SER A 132 7.74 -7.75 -11.87
CA SER A 132 7.38 -7.88 -13.28
C SER A 132 8.30 -7.06 -14.20
N LEU A 133 8.65 -5.84 -13.79
CA LEU A 133 9.59 -4.97 -14.54
C LEU A 133 11.04 -5.48 -14.51
N SER A 134 11.45 -6.14 -13.42
CA SER A 134 12.79 -6.74 -13.31
C SER A 134 12.90 -8.09 -14.02
N GLN A 135 11.80 -8.82 -14.21
CA GLN A 135 11.76 -10.03 -15.05
C GLN A 135 11.79 -9.68 -16.56
N GLN A 136 11.15 -8.56 -16.96
CA GLN A 136 11.15 -8.12 -18.37
C GLN A 136 12.51 -7.57 -18.85
N HIS A 137 13.36 -7.04 -17.97
CA HIS A 137 14.72 -6.62 -18.32
C HIS A 137 15.74 -7.78 -18.40
N ALA A 138 15.37 -9.00 -18.00
CA ALA A 138 16.27 -10.16 -18.01
C ALA A 138 16.10 -11.05 -19.25
N ASP A 139 15.07 -10.83 -20.07
CA ASP A 139 14.75 -11.64 -21.26
C ASP A 139 15.18 -10.98 -22.59
N ASP A 140 15.75 -9.77 -22.56
CA ASP A 140 16.19 -9.01 -23.75
C ASP A 140 17.72 -9.08 -23.98
N ASP A 141 18.42 -9.98 -23.26
CA ASP A 141 19.88 -10.20 -23.35
C ASP A 141 20.22 -11.70 -23.49
N ALA A 142 19.53 -12.40 -24.41
CA ALA A 142 19.80 -13.80 -24.78
C ALA A 142 19.86 -14.01 -26.31
#